data_AF-A0A4W2F2G0-F1
#
_entry.id   AF-A0A4W2F2G0-F1
#
_cell.length_a   1.000
_cell.length_b   1.000
_cell.length_c   1.000
_cell.angle_alpha   90.00
_cell.angle_beta   90.00
_cell.angle_gamma   90.00
#
_symmetry.space_group_name_H-M   'P 1'
#
loop_
_entity.id
_entity.type
_entity.pdbx_description
1 polymer ?
#
loop_
_entity_poly.entity_id
_entity_poly.type
_entity_poly.pdbx_seq_one_letter_code
_entity_poly.pdbx_strand_id
1 'polypeptide(L)'
;MEAESAPAGESLREATQRRLLRFSELRGKSMAAGEFWDIVAITAADEKQELAYKQQLSEKLKKKELPLGVQYHVFVDPAGAKIGNGGSTLCALRCLEKLYGDKWNSFTILLIHSDEWKKKVSESYVIVIERLEDDLQIKEKELTELRHIFG
;
A
#
# COMPACT_ATOMS: atom_id res chain seq x y z
N MET A 1 43.15 -6.82 17.87
CA MET A 1 42.07 -5.91 18.33
C MET A 1 41.26 -5.62 17.09
N GLU A 2 40.30 -6.51 16.80
CA GLU A 2 39.42 -6.43 15.65
C GLU A 2 38.42 -5.30 15.88
N ALA A 3 38.32 -4.40 14.90
CA ALA A 3 37.24 -3.44 14.84
C ALA A 3 35.97 -4.20 14.47
N GLU A 4 35.07 -4.29 15.44
CA GLU A 4 33.73 -4.83 15.31
C GLU A 4 32.98 -4.06 14.22
N SER A 5 32.81 -4.70 13.06
CA SER A 5 32.11 -4.13 11.91
C SER A 5 30.62 -4.04 12.21
N ALA A 6 30.05 -2.84 12.02
CA ALA A 6 28.61 -2.59 12.06
C ALA A 6 27.83 -3.59 11.17
N PRO A 7 26.60 -3.98 11.55
CA PRO A 7 25.83 -4.98 10.81
C PRO A 7 25.53 -4.47 9.40
N ALA A 8 25.78 -5.34 8.42
CA ALA A 8 25.64 -5.08 7.01
C ALA A 8 24.21 -4.63 6.67
N GLY A 9 24.06 -3.37 6.24
CA GLY A 9 22.84 -2.88 5.64
C GLY A 9 22.53 -3.67 4.36
N GLU A 10 21.34 -4.24 4.28
CA GLU A 10 20.84 -4.93 3.09
C GLU A 10 20.93 -3.98 1.88
N SER A 11 21.43 -4.45 0.74
CA SER A 11 21.44 -3.58 -0.44
C SER A 11 20.00 -3.32 -0.89
N LEU A 12 19.69 -2.08 -1.31
CA LEU A 12 18.34 -1.70 -1.77
C LEU A 12 17.78 -2.71 -2.79
N ARG A 13 18.64 -3.26 -3.65
CA ARG A 13 18.27 -4.26 -4.67
C ARG A 13 17.80 -5.60 -4.08
N GLU A 14 18.47 -6.08 -3.03
CA GLU A 14 18.11 -7.34 -2.37
C GLU A 14 16.78 -7.21 -1.62
N ALA A 15 16.57 -6.06 -0.95
CA ALA A 15 15.29 -5.73 -0.35
C ALA A 15 14.16 -5.69 -1.39
N THR A 16 14.37 -4.99 -2.52
CA THR A 16 13.42 -4.97 -3.66
C THR A 16 13.09 -6.38 -4.15
N GLN A 17 14.10 -7.23 -4.34
CA GLN A 17 13.90 -8.61 -4.84
C GLN A 17 13.12 -9.47 -3.84
N ARG A 18 13.43 -9.38 -2.54
CA ARG A 18 12.69 -10.11 -1.50
C ARG A 18 11.21 -9.71 -1.48
N ARG A 19 10.93 -8.41 -1.55
CA ARG A 19 9.58 -7.85 -1.59
C ARG A 19 8.80 -8.34 -2.81
N LEU A 20 9.45 -8.36 -3.98
CA LEU A 20 8.91 -8.91 -5.23
C LEU A 20 8.56 -10.39 -5.12
N LEU A 21 9.45 -11.20 -4.53
CA LEU A 21 9.24 -12.62 -4.31
C LEU A 21 8.06 -12.85 -3.36
N ARG A 22 8.04 -12.16 -2.21
CA ARG A 22 6.94 -12.23 -1.25
C ARG A 22 5.60 -11.88 -1.90
N PHE A 23 5.53 -10.80 -2.69
CA PHE A 23 4.31 -10.45 -3.40
C PHE A 23 3.93 -11.50 -4.45
N SER A 24 4.91 -12.09 -5.15
CA SER A 24 4.65 -13.16 -6.12
C SER A 24 3.96 -14.37 -5.49
N GLU A 25 4.31 -14.69 -4.23
CA GLU A 25 3.70 -15.78 -3.48
C GLU A 25 2.26 -15.50 -3.07
N LEU A 26 1.83 -14.23 -2.98
CA LEU A 26 0.47 -13.85 -2.57
C LEU A 26 -0.53 -13.82 -3.73
N ARG A 27 -0.05 -13.80 -4.98
CA ARG A 27 -0.92 -13.69 -6.15
C ARG A 27 -1.89 -14.87 -6.23
N GLY A 28 -3.18 -14.58 -6.37
CA GLY A 28 -4.22 -15.60 -6.50
C GLY A 28 -4.54 -16.37 -5.22
N LYS A 29 -3.84 -16.11 -4.11
CA LYS A 29 -4.20 -16.63 -2.79
C LYS A 29 -5.34 -15.81 -2.20
N SER A 30 -6.28 -16.48 -1.53
CA SER A 30 -7.28 -15.79 -0.72
C SER A 30 -6.63 -15.41 0.60
N MET A 31 -6.62 -14.12 0.92
CA MET A 31 -6.05 -13.59 2.16
C MET A 31 -7.13 -13.60 3.26
N ALA A 32 -6.76 -14.06 4.45
CA ALA A 32 -7.56 -13.83 5.65
C ALA A 32 -7.28 -12.44 6.24
N ALA A 33 -8.16 -11.98 7.12
CA ALA A 33 -7.97 -10.71 7.85
C ALA A 33 -6.63 -10.73 8.60
N GLY A 34 -5.83 -9.67 8.43
CA GLY A 34 -4.51 -9.53 9.06
C GLY A 34 -3.34 -10.24 8.35
N GLU A 35 -3.58 -11.04 7.31
CA GLU A 35 -2.50 -11.63 6.50
C GLU A 35 -2.01 -10.66 5.41
N PHE A 36 -2.87 -9.76 4.98
CA PHE A 36 -2.60 -8.67 4.05
C PHE A 36 -3.49 -7.47 4.38
N TRP A 37 -3.35 -6.39 3.62
CA TRP A 37 -4.27 -5.27 3.65
C TRP A 37 -5.71 -5.72 3.45
N ASP A 38 -6.59 -5.27 4.34
CA ASP A 38 -8.03 -5.50 4.21
C ASP A 38 -8.58 -4.68 3.03
N ILE A 39 -8.03 -3.48 2.84
CA ILE A 39 -8.40 -2.55 1.77
C ILE A 39 -7.17 -2.01 1.05
N VAL A 40 -7.23 -1.98 -0.29
CA VAL A 40 -6.32 -1.22 -1.14
C VAL A 40 -7.13 -0.12 -1.84
N ALA A 41 -6.89 1.13 -1.45
CA ALA A 41 -7.52 2.31 -2.01
C ALA A 41 -6.55 3.00 -2.97
N ILE A 42 -7.01 3.33 -4.18
CA ILE A 42 -6.23 4.04 -5.20
C ILE A 42 -6.91 5.37 -5.47
N THR A 43 -6.18 6.49 -5.45
CA THR A 43 -6.76 7.78 -5.85
C THR A 43 -6.73 7.92 -7.36
N ALA A 44 -7.63 8.73 -7.90
CA ALA A 44 -7.73 9.10 -9.31
C ALA A 44 -8.04 10.59 -9.43
N ALA A 45 -7.41 11.28 -10.37
CA ALA A 45 -7.60 12.70 -10.63
C ALA A 45 -8.95 12.99 -11.31
N ASP A 46 -9.51 12.03 -12.06
CA ASP A 46 -10.79 12.17 -12.76
C ASP A 46 -11.47 10.81 -13.00
N GLU A 47 -12.73 10.85 -13.46
CA GLU A 47 -13.54 9.66 -13.75
C GLU A 47 -12.97 8.77 -14.85
N LYS A 48 -12.26 9.36 -15.83
CA LYS A 48 -11.64 8.60 -16.91
C LYS A 48 -10.48 7.75 -16.37
N GLN A 49 -9.68 8.32 -15.48
CA GLN A 49 -8.61 7.62 -14.79
C GLN A 49 -9.17 6.54 -13.86
N GLU A 50 -10.25 6.84 -13.14
CA GLU A 50 -10.93 5.86 -12.29
C GLU A 50 -11.41 4.63 -13.08
N LEU A 51 -12.08 4.86 -14.20
CA LEU A 51 -12.54 3.79 -15.07
C LEU A 51 -11.38 2.93 -15.58
N ALA A 52 -10.28 3.57 -16.01
CA ALA A 52 -9.09 2.86 -16.47
C ALA A 52 -8.48 1.99 -15.35
N TYR A 53 -8.41 2.50 -14.11
CA TYR A 53 -7.85 1.76 -12.98
C TYR A 53 -8.77 0.62 -12.55
N LYS A 54 -10.09 0.83 -12.51
CA LYS A 54 -11.07 -0.24 -12.25
C LYS A 54 -10.97 -1.35 -13.28
N GLN A 55 -10.80 -1.01 -14.57
CA GLN A 55 -10.62 -2.02 -15.62
C GLN A 55 -9.32 -2.81 -15.41
N GLN A 56 -8.20 -2.15 -15.13
CA GLN A 56 -6.93 -2.83 -14.86
C GLN A 56 -7.01 -3.75 -13.64
N LEU A 57 -7.62 -3.30 -12.54
CA LEU A 57 -7.85 -4.12 -11.36
C LEU A 57 -8.68 -5.35 -11.69
N SER A 58 -9.79 -5.18 -12.42
CA SER A 58 -10.67 -6.27 -12.85
C SER A 58 -9.92 -7.32 -13.67
N GLU A 59 -9.13 -6.88 -14.67
CA GLU A 59 -8.33 -7.78 -15.50
C GLU A 59 -7.29 -8.56 -14.69
N LYS A 60 -6.65 -7.89 -13.73
CA LYS A 60 -5.64 -8.51 -12.87
C LYS A 60 -6.21 -9.50 -11.88
N LEU A 61 -7.37 -9.19 -11.29
CA LEU A 61 -8.11 -10.12 -10.44
C LEU A 61 -8.56 -11.35 -11.22
N LYS A 62 -9.08 -11.17 -12.45
CA LYS A 62 -9.45 -12.28 -13.35
C LYS A 62 -8.26 -13.19 -13.67
N LYS A 63 -7.09 -12.60 -13.90
CA LYS A 63 -5.83 -13.34 -14.14
C LYS A 63 -5.18 -13.87 -12.86
N LYS A 64 -5.77 -13.63 -11.68
CA LYS A 64 -5.22 -13.98 -10.36
C LYS A 64 -3.82 -13.40 -10.13
N GLU A 65 -3.54 -12.23 -10.70
CA GLU A 65 -2.27 -11.50 -10.52
C GLU A 65 -2.25 -10.69 -9.23
N LEU A 66 -3.38 -10.60 -8.52
CA LEU A 66 -3.53 -9.91 -7.24
C LEU A 66 -4.00 -10.89 -6.15
N PRO A 67 -3.70 -10.61 -4.88
CA PRO A 67 -4.33 -11.30 -3.77
C PRO A 67 -5.87 -11.21 -3.84
N LEU A 68 -6.53 -12.31 -3.49
CA LEU A 68 -7.98 -12.41 -3.43
C LEU A 68 -8.45 -12.18 -2.00
N GLY A 69 -9.72 -11.80 -1.81
CA GLY A 69 -10.28 -11.49 -0.48
C GLY A 69 -10.02 -10.05 -0.01
N VAL A 70 -9.18 -9.30 -0.72
CA VAL A 70 -8.88 -7.89 -0.48
C VAL A 70 -9.91 -6.99 -1.17
N GLN A 71 -10.32 -5.90 -0.51
CA GLN A 71 -11.22 -4.91 -1.09
C GLN A 71 -10.43 -3.84 -1.86
N TYR A 72 -10.60 -3.80 -3.18
CA TYR A 72 -9.93 -2.81 -4.04
C TYR A 72 -10.88 -1.68 -4.41
N HIS A 73 -10.52 -0.44 -4.05
CA HIS A 73 -11.29 0.76 -4.39
C HIS A 73 -10.47 1.74 -5.20
N VAL A 74 -11.16 2.48 -6.08
CA VAL A 74 -10.60 3.64 -6.76
C VAL A 74 -11.47 4.84 -6.42
N PHE A 75 -10.88 5.91 -5.91
CA PHE A 75 -11.58 7.12 -5.48
C PHE A 75 -11.15 8.33 -6.31
N VAL A 76 -12.14 8.99 -6.91
CA VAL A 76 -11.94 10.21 -7.69
C VAL A 76 -11.82 11.41 -6.78
N ASP A 77 -10.83 12.26 -7.04
CA ASP A 77 -10.71 13.56 -6.40
C ASP A 77 -11.89 14.47 -6.82
N PRO A 78 -12.41 15.32 -5.93
CA PRO A 78 -13.52 16.21 -6.27
C PRO A 78 -13.17 17.10 -7.46
N ALA A 79 -14.16 17.35 -8.33
CA ALA A 79 -13.98 18.23 -9.47
C ALA A 79 -13.54 19.65 -9.03
N GLY A 80 -12.58 20.22 -9.75
CA GLY A 80 -12.06 21.55 -9.46
C GLY A 80 -10.53 21.59 -9.45
N ALA A 81 -9.97 22.45 -8.60
CA ALA A 81 -8.53 22.61 -8.48
C ALA A 81 -7.87 21.34 -7.93
N LYS A 82 -6.64 21.06 -8.38
CA LYS A 82 -5.86 19.93 -7.89
C LYS A 82 -5.61 20.09 -6.38
N ILE A 83 -6.07 19.10 -5.60
CA ILE A 83 -6.05 19.14 -4.13
C ILE A 83 -4.75 18.61 -3.50
N GLY A 84 -3.88 18.00 -4.31
CA GLY A 84 -2.62 17.38 -3.84
C GLY A 84 -2.85 16.11 -3.01
N ASN A 85 -1.77 15.39 -2.69
CA ASN A 85 -1.88 14.04 -2.12
C ASN A 85 -2.60 14.03 -0.77
N GLY A 86 -2.31 14.98 0.13
CA GLY A 86 -3.03 15.10 1.41
C GLY A 86 -4.52 15.37 1.25
N GLY A 87 -4.92 16.17 0.25
CA GLY A 87 -6.32 16.37 -0.10
C GLY A 87 -6.97 15.08 -0.62
N SER A 88 -6.28 14.36 -1.51
CA SER A 88 -6.74 13.06 -2.03
C SER A 88 -6.84 12.01 -0.93
N THR A 89 -5.95 12.02 0.06
CA THR A 89 -6.02 11.17 1.27
C THR A 89 -7.31 11.44 2.04
N LEU A 90 -7.60 12.71 2.35
CA LEU A 90 -8.83 13.06 3.06
C LEU A 90 -10.09 12.70 2.26
N CYS A 91 -10.05 12.84 0.93
CA CYS A 91 -11.14 12.40 0.05
C CYS A 91 -11.35 10.88 0.16
N ALA A 92 -10.28 10.09 0.04
CA ALA A 92 -10.32 8.64 0.14
C ALA A 92 -10.85 8.18 1.51
N LEU A 93 -10.36 8.77 2.61
CA LEU A 93 -10.83 8.46 3.97
C LEU A 93 -12.33 8.74 4.13
N ARG A 94 -12.82 9.87 3.63
CA ARG A 94 -14.24 10.20 3.65
C ARG A 94 -15.08 9.22 2.81
N CYS A 95 -14.55 8.74 1.69
CA CYS A 95 -15.22 7.72 0.88
C CYS A 95 -15.27 6.37 1.61
N LEU A 96 -14.19 5.99 2.30
CA LEU A 96 -14.14 4.77 3.10
C LEU A 96 -15.13 4.82 4.28
N GLU A 97 -15.19 5.95 4.97
CA GLU A 97 -16.18 6.19 6.03
C GLU A 97 -17.62 6.03 5.52
N LYS A 98 -17.94 6.58 4.35
CA LYS A 98 -19.26 6.42 3.73
C LYS A 98 -19.57 4.96 3.34
N LEU A 99 -18.57 4.22 2.87
CA LEU A 99 -18.75 2.84 2.39
C LEU A 99 -18.88 1.83 3.54
N TYR A 100 -18.10 2.02 4.59
CA TYR A 100 -17.94 1.03 5.65
C TYR A 100 -18.49 1.45 7.01
N GLY A 101 -18.86 2.73 7.18
CA GLY A 101 -19.19 3.31 8.48
C GLY A 101 -18.03 3.09 9.47
N ASP A 102 -18.32 3.03 10.76
CA ASP A 102 -17.29 2.93 11.81
C ASP A 102 -16.36 1.69 11.70
N LYS A 103 -16.74 0.69 10.89
CA LYS A 103 -15.93 -0.52 10.68
C LYS A 103 -14.58 -0.23 10.02
N TRP A 104 -14.46 0.86 9.26
CA TRP A 104 -13.21 1.17 8.55
C TRP A 104 -12.03 1.39 9.49
N ASN A 105 -12.29 1.82 10.73
CA ASN A 105 -11.28 2.00 11.78
C ASN A 105 -10.61 0.69 12.23
N SER A 106 -11.18 -0.47 11.87
CA SER A 106 -10.62 -1.79 12.16
C SER A 106 -9.79 -2.37 11.02
N PHE A 107 -9.78 -1.71 9.85
CA PHE A 107 -9.08 -2.21 8.68
C PHE A 107 -7.65 -1.67 8.60
N THR A 108 -6.75 -2.53 8.14
CA THR A 108 -5.48 -2.12 7.57
C THR A 108 -5.74 -1.65 6.14
N ILE A 109 -5.45 -0.38 5.85
CA ILE A 109 -5.73 0.25 4.56
C ILE A 109 -4.43 0.71 3.91
N LEU A 110 -4.18 0.22 2.69
CA LEU A 110 -3.12 0.73 1.83
C LEU A 110 -3.70 1.77 0.88
N LEU A 111 -3.22 3.00 0.98
CA LEU A 111 -3.59 4.09 0.07
C LEU A 111 -2.47 4.33 -0.96
N ILE A 112 -2.83 4.36 -2.24
CA ILE A 112 -1.92 4.60 -3.36
C ILE A 112 -2.37 5.84 -4.12
N HIS A 113 -1.50 6.84 -4.27
CA HIS A 113 -1.86 8.06 -4.99
C HIS A 113 -1.69 7.91 -6.50
N SER A 114 -2.60 8.54 -7.27
CA SER A 114 -2.62 8.44 -8.75
C SER A 114 -1.32 8.90 -9.45
N ASP A 115 -0.59 9.84 -8.84
CA ASP A 115 0.71 10.32 -9.30
C ASP A 115 1.82 9.27 -9.16
N GLU A 116 1.65 8.31 -8.24
CA GLU A 116 2.52 7.15 -8.02
C GLU A 116 2.13 5.95 -8.91
N TRP A 117 0.91 5.92 -9.44
CA TRP A 117 0.40 4.85 -10.33
C TRP A 117 0.94 4.93 -11.78
N LYS A 118 1.97 5.72 -12.06
CA LYS A 118 2.42 6.01 -13.43
C LYS A 118 3.22 4.90 -14.14
N LYS A 119 3.59 3.81 -13.46
CA LYS A 119 4.34 2.69 -14.06
C LYS A 119 3.52 1.40 -14.10
N LYS A 120 3.89 0.50 -15.03
CA LYS A 120 3.29 -0.84 -15.19
C LYS A 120 3.01 -1.39 -13.80
N VAL A 121 1.74 -1.61 -13.51
CA VAL A 121 1.19 -1.98 -12.20
C VAL A 121 2.00 -3.05 -11.44
N SER A 122 2.75 -3.91 -12.13
CA SER A 122 3.71 -4.83 -11.51
C SER A 122 4.85 -4.17 -10.72
N GLU A 123 5.32 -2.99 -11.12
CA GLU A 123 6.36 -2.19 -10.45
C GLU A 123 5.76 -1.26 -9.39
N SER A 124 4.55 -0.74 -9.58
CA SER A 124 3.90 0.14 -8.60
C SER A 124 3.59 -0.58 -7.30
N TYR A 125 3.20 -1.86 -7.34
CA TYR A 125 3.08 -2.66 -6.11
C TYR A 125 4.41 -2.92 -5.42
N VAL A 126 5.53 -2.95 -6.17
CA VAL A 126 6.87 -3.05 -5.57
C VAL A 126 7.18 -1.79 -4.81
N ILE A 127 7.01 -0.62 -5.44
CA ILE A 127 7.26 0.68 -4.83
C ILE A 127 6.40 0.87 -3.57
N VAL A 128 5.15 0.43 -3.63
CA VAL A 128 4.25 0.50 -2.48
C VAL A 128 4.67 -0.47 -1.37
N ILE A 129 5.03 -1.73 -1.69
CA ILE A 129 5.53 -2.68 -0.68
C ILE A 129 6.86 -2.23 -0.09
N GLU A 130 7.73 -1.60 -0.89
CA GLU A 130 8.97 -0.99 -0.41
C GLU A 130 8.70 0.09 0.64
N ARG A 131 7.75 0.98 0.35
CA ARG A 131 7.34 2.04 1.29
C ARG A 131 6.72 1.49 2.57
N LEU A 132 5.91 0.44 2.43
CA LEU A 132 5.22 -0.19 3.56
C LEU A 132 6.17 -0.88 4.54
N GLU A 133 7.25 -1.50 4.05
CA GLU A 133 8.26 -2.08 4.93
C GLU A 133 9.14 -1.00 5.57
N ASP A 134 9.46 0.07 4.85
CA ASP A 134 10.18 1.22 5.42
C ASP A 134 9.37 1.83 6.58
N ASP A 135 8.05 2.02 6.41
CA ASP A 135 7.14 2.49 7.44
C ASP A 135 7.03 1.51 8.63
N LEU A 136 7.06 0.20 8.38
CA LEU A 136 7.05 -0.82 9.43
C LEU A 136 8.35 -0.77 10.25
N GLN A 137 9.49 -0.63 9.59
CA GLN A 137 10.81 -0.55 10.21
C GLN A 137 10.97 0.74 11.04
N ILE A 138 10.38 1.86 10.59
CA ILE A 138 10.33 3.11 11.34
C ILE A 138 9.55 2.90 12.65
N LYS A 139 8.34 2.31 12.58
CA LYS A 139 7.53 2.03 13.78
C LYS A 139 8.22 1.09 14.76
N GLU A 140 8.89 0.04 14.30
CA GLU A 140 9.62 -0.88 15.17
C GLU A 140 10.80 -0.21 15.88
N LYS A 141 11.52 0.68 15.20
CA LYS A 141 12.60 1.47 15.80
C LYS A 141 12.07 2.42 16.88
N GLU A 142 11.04 3.20 16.58
CA GLU A 142 10.42 4.11 17.55
C GLU A 142 9.88 3.37 18.78
N LEU A 143 9.24 2.21 18.58
CA LEU A 143 8.77 1.36 19.68
C LEU A 143 9.91 0.78 20.51
N THR A 144 11.05 0.47 19.90
CA THR A 144 12.23 -0.06 20.60
C THR A 144 12.91 1.04 21.43
N GLU A 145 13.03 2.24 20.87
CA GLU A 145 13.55 3.42 21.58
C GLU A 145 12.65 3.79 22.77
N LEU A 146 11.32 3.81 22.59
CA LEU A 146 10.37 4.06 23.67
C LEU A 146 10.48 3.02 24.79
N ARG A 147 10.69 1.74 24.45
CA ARG A 147 10.87 0.67 25.44
C ARG A 147 12.18 0.81 26.22
N HIS A 148 13.20 1.43 25.62
CA HIS A 148 14.48 1.72 26.26
C HIS A 148 14.45 2.95 27.18
N ILE A 149 13.52 3.87 26.91
CA ILE A 149 13.32 5.10 27.71
C ILE A 149 12.37 4.85 28.89
N PHE A 150 11.38 3.97 28.72
CA PHE A 150 10.30 3.74 29.69
C PHE A 150 10.30 2.34 30.33
N GLY A 151 11.29 1.50 30.05
CA GLY A 151 11.53 0.19 30.69
C GLY A 151 12.82 0.20 31.49
#